data_AF-A0AAN1JKC6-F1
#
_entry.id   AF-A0AAN1JKC6-F1
#
_cell.length_a   1.000
_cell.length_b   1.000
_cell.length_c   1.000
_cell.angle_alpha   90.00
_cell.angle_beta   90.00
_cell.angle_gamma   90.00
#
_symmetry.space_group_name_H-M   'P 1'
#
loop_
_entity.id
_entity.type
_entity.pdbx_description
1 polymer ?
#
loop_
_entity_poly.entity_id
_entity_poly.type
_entity_poly.pdbx_seq_one_letter_code
_entity_poly.pdbx_strand_id
1 'polypeptide(L)'
;MVRDSSATVVSSASCIPFTRSSQFRRIPGRCRPPTIMRSAMAMRKREDSPEVFPNAAGIDIGGSSHWVAVPKGAAEEPVREFGTMTDDLHEMADWLLACGVDTVALESTGVFWIPVYEVLEQRGLTVWLVDARQMKYVPGRKSDVQDCQWLQKWYGRLPTRRIAEVVAMRRVKEGAITWPSRKRTMAWDVAVLTTASDDDIRELVSHGRKRLPGACDRSTAWRTAPRVKGRCTPGLTPGPLTRQISPGRGQSAQVGRSWRSSQEGVMKLTPVGIDIAKNVFQVHHIDEETGEIVNKPIKRAKFLEYFVNRAPCLIGMEACGGAHHWARQLTRMGHQVKLMPGEYVKAFNIRNKKDPADARAIWLAVQQPSKPVAIKTEMQQAMLALHRTREQLVKFRTMQINALRGLLTEYGEVMAKGRAPLDRAMPDVLARVADRLPAALIDTLREQWNGLTGLDEQIATIERRMREWKKEDQEVKAISEIPGVGLLTATAAVATIGDAKAFRSGREFAACIGLVPKQTGSGGKVKLHGISKRGDTYLRTLLIHGARSVITNAKQPDPWIEQMKKRRPPNVVVVALANKMARTIWAVLAHDRPYQRGYVSTKPA
;
A
#
# COMPACT_ATOMS: atom_id res chain seq x y z
N MET A 1 50.07 -42.60 -12.50
CA MET A 1 50.99 -42.92 -13.61
C MET A 1 50.35 -42.48 -14.92
N VAL A 2 50.97 -41.47 -15.54
CA VAL A 2 51.29 -41.35 -16.98
C VAL A 2 50.16 -41.36 -18.03
N ARG A 3 49.89 -40.14 -18.52
CA ARG A 3 49.92 -39.60 -19.91
C ARG A 3 48.87 -40.00 -20.98
N ASP A 4 48.25 -38.93 -21.48
CA ASP A 4 48.19 -38.41 -22.85
C ASP A 4 47.96 -39.34 -24.05
N SER A 5 47.00 -38.93 -24.88
CA SER A 5 47.16 -38.93 -26.33
C SER A 5 46.39 -37.76 -26.94
N SER A 6 47.15 -36.87 -27.57
CA SER A 6 46.75 -35.72 -28.38
C SER A 6 47.05 -36.02 -29.86
N ALA A 7 46.13 -35.69 -30.77
CA ALA A 7 46.45 -35.41 -32.19
C ALA A 7 45.30 -34.64 -32.91
N THR A 8 45.48 -33.32 -33.02
CA THR A 8 45.43 -32.42 -34.21
C THR A 8 44.47 -32.76 -35.38
N VAL A 9 43.35 -32.04 -35.60
CA VAL A 9 43.09 -30.81 -36.43
C VAL A 9 43.29 -30.95 -37.96
N VAL A 10 42.19 -30.84 -38.73
CA VAL A 10 42.14 -30.21 -40.08
C VAL A 10 40.82 -29.44 -40.28
N SER A 11 40.93 -28.11 -40.30
CA SER A 11 40.30 -27.08 -41.16
C SER A 11 39.08 -27.40 -42.06
N SER A 12 37.98 -26.64 -41.93
CA SER A 12 37.56 -25.55 -42.88
C SER A 12 36.06 -25.19 -42.81
N ALA A 13 35.77 -23.91 -43.08
CA ALA A 13 34.50 -23.18 -43.11
C ALA A 13 33.43 -23.81 -44.04
N SER A 14 32.11 -23.56 -43.92
CA SER A 14 31.44 -22.28 -44.19
C SER A 14 29.92 -22.40 -43.95
N CYS A 15 29.26 -21.30 -43.55
CA CYS A 15 27.80 -21.15 -43.49
C CYS A 15 27.16 -20.79 -44.86
N ILE A 16 25.81 -20.75 -44.87
CA ILE A 16 24.85 -20.00 -45.74
C ILE A 16 24.19 -20.87 -46.87
N PRO A 17 22.95 -20.60 -47.39
CA PRO A 17 21.62 -20.22 -46.85
C PRO A 17 20.45 -21.10 -47.43
N PHE A 18 19.18 -20.78 -47.16
CA PHE A 18 18.18 -20.76 -48.25
C PHE A 18 17.10 -19.67 -48.07
N THR A 19 16.78 -18.98 -49.17
CA THR A 19 15.98 -17.74 -49.28
C THR A 19 14.66 -17.92 -50.06
N ARG A 20 13.75 -16.94 -49.87
CA ARG A 20 12.41 -16.71 -50.48
C ARG A 20 12.35 -16.64 -52.03
N SER A 21 11.17 -16.95 -52.60
CA SER A 21 10.33 -16.10 -53.51
C SER A 21 9.10 -16.92 -53.99
N SER A 22 7.83 -16.54 -53.74
CA SER A 22 6.88 -15.59 -54.38
C SER A 22 6.06 -16.13 -55.57
N GLN A 23 4.72 -16.13 -55.49
CA GLN A 23 3.79 -15.35 -56.37
C GLN A 23 2.29 -15.76 -56.29
N PHE A 24 1.47 -14.76 -55.92
CA PHE A 24 0.13 -14.33 -56.39
C PHE A 24 -0.90 -15.26 -57.06
N ARG A 25 -2.17 -15.13 -56.59
CA ARG A 25 -3.34 -14.76 -57.43
C ARG A 25 -4.29 -13.80 -56.69
N ARG A 26 -4.68 -12.73 -57.37
CA ARG A 26 -5.82 -11.82 -57.08
C ARG A 26 -6.93 -12.11 -58.09
N ILE A 27 -8.20 -12.05 -57.69
CA ILE A 27 -9.34 -11.67 -58.55
C ILE A 27 -10.24 -10.70 -57.76
N PRO A 28 -10.83 -9.65 -58.39
CA PRO A 28 -11.43 -8.48 -57.73
C PRO A 28 -12.98 -8.45 -57.79
N GLY A 29 -13.64 -7.62 -56.97
CA GLY A 29 -15.02 -7.18 -57.24
C GLY A 29 -15.91 -6.79 -56.05
N ARG A 30 -15.93 -5.47 -55.73
CA ARG A 30 -17.02 -4.59 -55.22
C ARG A 30 -18.11 -5.14 -54.28
N CYS A 31 -18.25 -4.52 -53.09
CA CYS A 31 -19.41 -3.68 -52.70
C CYS A 31 -19.09 -2.85 -51.43
N ARG A 32 -19.63 -1.63 -51.38
CA ARG A 32 -19.45 -0.57 -50.35
C ARG A 32 -20.31 -0.84 -49.08
N PRO A 33 -20.12 -0.10 -47.96
CA PRO A 33 -20.51 -0.50 -46.60
C PRO A 33 -21.96 -0.13 -46.25
N PRO A 34 -22.46 -0.61 -45.10
CA PRO A 34 -23.21 0.27 -44.21
C PRO A 34 -22.68 0.29 -42.77
N THR A 35 -22.73 1.52 -42.28
CA THR A 35 -22.60 2.12 -40.96
C THR A 35 -23.26 1.34 -39.80
N ILE A 36 -22.74 1.57 -38.58
CA ILE A 36 -23.36 1.35 -37.25
C ILE A 36 -23.29 -0.08 -36.67
N MET A 37 -22.23 -0.34 -35.87
CA MET A 37 -22.33 -0.86 -34.48
C MET A 37 -20.93 -1.11 -33.90
N ARG A 38 -20.26 -0.02 -33.47
CA ARG A 38 -19.29 -0.07 -32.36
C ARG A 38 -19.89 0.77 -31.23
N SER A 39 -20.86 0.20 -30.52
CA SER A 39 -21.44 0.77 -29.31
C SER A 39 -21.36 -0.29 -28.21
N ALA A 40 -20.21 -0.36 -27.56
CA ALA A 40 -20.05 -0.95 -26.23
C ALA A 40 -18.67 -0.57 -25.67
N MET A 41 -18.55 0.69 -25.22
CA MET A 41 -17.65 1.21 -24.17
C MET A 41 -17.45 2.72 -24.34
N ALA A 42 -18.57 3.47 -24.42
CA ALA A 42 -18.55 4.89 -24.11
C ALA A 42 -18.71 5.03 -22.59
N MET A 43 -17.61 5.17 -21.86
CA MET A 43 -17.66 5.75 -20.52
C MET A 43 -18.22 7.16 -20.68
N ARG A 44 -19.43 7.40 -20.18
CA ARG A 44 -20.05 8.72 -20.15
C ARG A 44 -19.06 9.73 -19.56
N LYS A 45 -18.64 10.70 -20.39
CA LYS A 45 -18.06 11.97 -19.98
C LYS A 45 -18.92 12.54 -18.84
N ARG A 46 -18.32 12.75 -17.66
CA ARG A 46 -18.79 13.76 -16.72
C ARG A 46 -18.04 15.03 -17.10
N GLU A 47 -18.74 15.96 -17.72
CA GLU A 47 -18.23 17.32 -17.94
C GLU A 47 -18.33 18.11 -16.62
N ASP A 48 -17.23 18.85 -16.38
CA ASP A 48 -17.05 20.09 -15.65
C ASP A 48 -17.51 20.21 -14.19
N SER A 49 -16.53 20.03 -13.29
CA SER A 49 -16.42 20.94 -12.14
C SER A 49 -15.82 22.24 -12.66
N PRO A 50 -16.21 23.44 -12.18
CA PRO A 50 -15.64 24.68 -12.69
C PRO A 50 -14.12 24.64 -12.52
N GLU A 51 -13.41 24.51 -13.64
CA GLU A 51 -11.95 24.55 -13.66
C GLU A 51 -11.55 25.95 -13.24
N VAL A 52 -10.86 26.05 -12.09
CA VAL A 52 -10.46 27.35 -11.51
C VAL A 52 -9.53 28.12 -12.47
N PHE A 53 -8.94 27.45 -13.47
CA PHE A 53 -8.15 28.03 -14.56
C PHE A 53 -8.30 27.17 -15.84
N PRO A 54 -9.20 27.53 -16.77
CA PRO A 54 -9.57 26.69 -17.91
C PRO A 54 -8.43 26.56 -18.96
N ASN A 55 -7.48 27.49 -18.96
CA ASN A 55 -6.40 27.58 -19.95
C ASN A 55 -5.02 27.33 -19.33
N ALA A 56 -4.95 26.55 -18.24
CA ALA A 56 -3.69 26.32 -17.55
C ALA A 56 -2.99 25.04 -18.02
N ALA A 57 -1.66 25.09 -18.08
CA ALA A 57 -0.79 23.94 -18.28
C ALA A 57 0.07 23.65 -17.05
N GLY A 58 0.44 22.39 -16.87
CA GLY A 58 1.41 21.94 -15.85
C GLY A 58 2.65 21.37 -16.51
N ILE A 59 3.83 21.72 -16.00
CA ILE A 59 5.12 21.22 -16.51
C ILE A 59 5.95 20.64 -15.37
N ASP A 60 6.34 19.38 -15.53
CA ASP A 60 7.36 18.74 -14.71
C ASP A 60 8.72 18.85 -15.40
N ILE A 61 9.67 19.51 -14.74
CA ILE A 61 10.97 19.87 -15.31
C ILE A 61 12.03 18.86 -14.89
N GLY A 62 12.45 18.03 -15.85
CA GLY A 62 13.55 17.07 -15.71
C GLY A 62 14.87 17.59 -16.30
N GLY A 63 15.98 16.94 -15.91
CA GLY A 63 17.30 17.25 -16.47
C GLY A 63 17.57 16.66 -17.86
N SER A 64 16.67 15.80 -18.37
CA SER A 64 16.80 15.13 -19.68
C SER A 64 15.59 15.35 -20.60
N SER A 65 14.42 15.66 -20.04
CA SER A 65 13.20 15.97 -20.77
C SER A 65 12.19 16.68 -19.86
N HIS A 66 11.21 17.33 -20.48
CA HIS A 66 10.13 18.07 -19.83
C HIS A 66 8.79 17.42 -20.16
N TRP A 67 7.99 17.12 -19.14
CA TRP A 67 6.64 16.59 -19.35
C TRP A 67 5.60 17.68 -19.15
N VAL A 68 4.75 17.87 -20.15
CA VAL A 68 3.80 18.99 -20.19
C VAL A 68 2.39 18.44 -20.35
N ALA A 69 1.46 18.91 -19.51
CA ALA A 69 0.04 18.61 -19.60
C ALA A 69 -0.78 19.87 -19.84
N VAL A 70 -1.72 19.80 -20.78
CA VAL A 70 -2.68 20.86 -21.13
C VAL A 70 -4.12 20.41 -20.82
N PRO A 71 -5.11 21.32 -20.82
CA PRO A 71 -6.51 20.97 -20.58
C PRO A 71 -7.03 19.94 -21.57
N LYS A 72 -7.98 19.10 -21.13
CA LYS A 72 -8.55 18.07 -22.00
C LYS A 72 -9.39 18.70 -23.10
N GLY A 73 -9.04 18.43 -24.35
CA GLY A 73 -9.69 19.02 -25.53
C GLY A 73 -8.89 20.16 -26.17
N ALA A 74 -7.82 20.63 -25.53
CA ALA A 74 -6.90 21.62 -26.09
C ALA A 74 -5.95 21.03 -27.16
N ALA A 75 -5.73 19.71 -27.13
CA ALA A 75 -4.93 18.97 -28.12
C ALA A 75 -5.43 17.52 -28.24
N GLU A 76 -5.12 16.87 -29.38
CA GLU A 76 -5.39 15.44 -29.61
C GLU A 76 -4.63 14.56 -28.60
N GLU A 77 -3.39 14.93 -28.28
CA GLU A 77 -2.59 14.38 -27.19
C GLU A 77 -2.37 15.44 -26.10
N PRO A 78 -3.12 15.42 -24.99
CA PRO A 78 -3.08 16.48 -23.98
C PRO A 78 -1.88 16.40 -23.03
N VAL A 79 -1.00 15.40 -23.21
CA VAL A 79 0.26 15.30 -22.48
C VAL A 79 1.37 14.94 -23.45
N ARG A 80 2.46 15.71 -23.44
CA ARG A 80 3.57 15.55 -24.36
C ARG A 80 4.90 15.69 -23.63
N GLU A 81 5.91 14.95 -24.12
CA GLU A 81 7.30 15.06 -23.69
C GLU A 81 8.05 15.98 -24.66
N PHE A 82 8.85 16.89 -24.11
CA PHE A 82 9.74 17.80 -24.85
C PHE A 82 11.18 17.58 -24.42
N GLY A 83 12.12 17.81 -25.33
CA GLY A 83 13.55 17.80 -25.01
C GLY A 83 14.00 18.98 -24.15
N THR A 84 15.30 19.11 -23.93
CA THR A 84 15.90 20.17 -23.10
C THR A 84 16.73 21.18 -23.90
N MET A 85 16.83 21.03 -25.22
CA MET A 85 17.57 21.97 -26.06
C MET A 85 16.72 23.21 -26.34
N THR A 86 17.37 24.31 -26.71
CA THR A 86 16.70 25.60 -26.96
C THR A 86 15.56 25.48 -27.97
N ASP A 87 15.75 24.73 -29.06
CA ASP A 87 14.72 24.52 -30.07
C ASP A 87 13.51 23.75 -29.52
N ASP A 88 13.75 22.77 -28.63
CA ASP A 88 12.68 22.01 -27.96
C ASP A 88 11.85 22.89 -27.02
N LEU A 89 12.48 23.86 -26.35
CA LEU A 89 11.80 24.81 -25.47
C LEU A 89 10.93 25.80 -26.26
N HIS A 90 11.40 26.23 -27.43
CA HIS A 90 10.60 27.03 -28.34
C HIS A 90 9.43 26.24 -28.91
N GLU A 91 9.64 24.98 -29.32
CA GLU A 91 8.56 24.11 -29.78
C GLU A 91 7.51 23.89 -28.68
N MET A 92 7.95 23.68 -27.44
CA MET A 92 7.08 23.55 -26.27
C MET A 92 6.22 24.80 -26.05
N ALA A 93 6.82 25.98 -26.12
CA ALA A 93 6.11 27.24 -25.90
C ALA A 93 5.12 27.54 -27.04
N ASP A 94 5.51 27.28 -28.29
CA ASP A 94 4.65 27.46 -29.46
C ASP A 94 3.46 26.47 -29.43
N TRP A 95 3.70 25.24 -28.97
CA TRP A 95 2.65 24.25 -28.76
C TRP A 95 1.67 24.65 -27.65
N LEU A 96 2.16 25.19 -26.53
CA LEU A 96 1.31 25.70 -25.45
C LEU A 96 0.38 26.84 -25.92
N LEU A 97 0.91 27.77 -26.72
CA LEU A 97 0.11 28.84 -27.33
C LEU A 97 -0.94 28.29 -28.30
N ALA A 98 -0.58 27.31 -29.13
CA ALA A 98 -1.52 26.65 -30.04
C ALA A 98 -2.65 25.91 -29.30
N CYS A 99 -2.38 25.45 -28.07
CA CYS A 99 -3.37 24.85 -27.18
C CYS A 99 -4.24 25.89 -26.44
N GLY A 100 -4.04 27.19 -26.68
CA GLY A 100 -4.78 28.26 -26.00
C GLY A 100 -4.42 28.44 -24.53
N VAL A 101 -3.23 28.00 -24.11
CA VAL A 101 -2.76 28.15 -22.73
C VAL A 101 -2.35 29.60 -22.46
N ASP A 102 -2.77 30.16 -21.32
CA ASP A 102 -2.35 31.49 -20.86
C ASP A 102 -1.50 31.45 -19.58
N THR A 103 -1.58 30.36 -18.82
CA THR A 103 -0.95 30.20 -17.52
C THR A 103 -0.26 28.86 -17.38
N VAL A 104 0.96 28.85 -16.85
CA VAL A 104 1.80 27.66 -16.71
C VAL A 104 2.23 27.48 -15.26
N ALA A 105 2.07 26.27 -14.73
CA ALA A 105 2.58 25.86 -13.43
C ALA A 105 3.80 24.95 -13.59
N LEU A 106 4.95 25.39 -13.07
CA LEU A 106 6.23 24.67 -13.12
C LEU A 106 6.53 24.03 -11.76
N GLU A 107 6.89 22.76 -11.74
CA GLU A 107 7.66 22.16 -10.64
C GLU A 107 9.12 22.04 -11.06
N SER A 108 10.05 22.46 -10.19
CA SER A 108 11.46 22.13 -10.40
C SER A 108 12.14 21.76 -9.10
N THR A 109 12.88 20.65 -9.14
CA THR A 109 13.78 20.21 -8.07
C THR A 109 15.20 20.80 -8.20
N GLY A 110 15.46 21.68 -9.18
CA GLY A 110 16.79 22.23 -9.49
C GLY A 110 16.76 23.62 -10.14
N VAL A 111 17.82 24.01 -10.85
CA VAL A 111 17.95 25.32 -11.54
C VAL A 111 17.42 25.31 -12.98
N PHE A 112 17.01 24.15 -13.50
CA PHE A 112 16.61 23.94 -14.89
C PHE A 112 15.31 24.67 -15.31
N TRP A 113 14.55 25.22 -14.37
CA TRP A 113 13.36 26.01 -14.67
C TRP A 113 13.66 27.39 -15.26
N ILE A 114 14.87 27.91 -15.09
CA ILE A 114 15.25 29.25 -15.55
C ILE A 114 15.11 29.38 -17.08
N PRO A 115 15.74 28.53 -17.92
CA PRO A 115 15.60 28.64 -19.38
C PRO A 115 14.16 28.38 -19.85
N VAL A 116 13.44 27.46 -19.20
CA VAL A 116 12.02 27.19 -19.50
C VAL A 116 11.18 28.44 -19.22
N TYR A 117 11.37 29.08 -18.06
CA TYR A 117 10.68 30.30 -17.70
C TYR A 117 10.96 31.44 -18.67
N GLU A 118 12.23 31.68 -19.03
CA GLU A 118 12.60 32.76 -19.93
C GLU A 118 11.91 32.64 -21.30
N VAL A 119 11.87 31.42 -21.86
CA VAL A 119 11.20 31.17 -23.15
C VAL A 119 9.69 31.34 -23.04
N LEU A 120 9.06 30.83 -21.98
CA LEU A 120 7.61 30.95 -21.79
C LEU A 120 7.18 32.39 -21.53
N GLU A 121 7.97 33.16 -20.76
CA GLU A 121 7.71 34.57 -20.48
C GLU A 121 7.88 35.43 -21.74
N GLN A 122 8.91 35.18 -22.56
CA GLN A 122 9.08 35.85 -23.87
C GLN A 122 7.91 35.61 -24.82
N ARG A 123 7.23 34.47 -24.66
CA ARG A 123 6.01 34.11 -25.42
C ARG A 123 4.72 34.63 -24.78
N GLY A 124 4.80 35.39 -23.69
CA GLY A 124 3.66 36.06 -23.05
C GLY A 124 2.86 35.18 -22.09
N LEU A 125 3.36 34.00 -21.71
CA LEU A 125 2.68 33.09 -20.78
C LEU A 125 2.91 33.51 -19.32
N THR A 126 1.87 33.45 -18.49
CA THR A 126 2.01 33.70 -17.05
C THR A 126 2.55 32.45 -16.36
N VAL A 127 3.76 32.52 -15.80
CA VAL A 127 4.42 31.35 -15.22
C VAL A 127 4.46 31.41 -13.69
N TRP A 128 4.07 30.30 -13.04
CA TRP A 128 4.07 30.09 -11.60
C TRP A 128 5.03 28.97 -11.23
N LEU A 129 5.83 29.17 -10.16
CA LEU A 129 6.65 28.10 -9.59
C LEU A 129 5.93 27.48 -8.39
N VAL A 130 5.81 26.15 -8.41
CA VAL A 130 5.17 25.31 -7.39
C VAL A 130 6.24 24.63 -6.53
N ASP A 131 6.04 24.58 -5.21
CA ASP A 131 6.98 23.93 -4.29
C ASP A 131 6.97 22.39 -4.43
N ALA A 132 8.06 21.84 -4.99
CA ALA A 132 8.29 20.42 -5.22
C ALA A 132 8.15 19.52 -3.96
N ARG A 133 8.28 20.08 -2.74
CA ARG A 133 8.10 19.31 -1.50
C ARG A 133 6.66 18.84 -1.29
N GLN A 134 5.69 19.53 -1.91
CA GLN A 134 4.26 19.23 -1.80
C GLN A 134 3.80 18.18 -2.83
N MET A 135 4.57 17.98 -3.90
CA MET A 135 4.29 16.96 -4.93
C MET A 135 4.64 15.53 -4.48
N LYS A 136 5.40 15.37 -3.38
CA LYS A 136 5.73 14.06 -2.77
C LYS A 136 4.52 13.25 -2.31
N TYR A 137 3.38 13.89 -2.26
CA TYR A 137 2.18 13.46 -1.57
C TYR A 137 1.03 13.11 -2.52
N VAL A 138 1.20 13.39 -3.81
CA VAL A 138 0.19 13.18 -4.84
C VAL A 138 -0.28 11.71 -4.89
N PRO A 139 -1.61 11.45 -4.92
CA PRO A 139 -2.18 10.12 -5.05
C PRO A 139 -1.75 9.40 -6.34
N GLY A 140 -1.10 8.25 -6.22
CA GLY A 140 -0.74 7.44 -7.39
C GLY A 140 0.67 6.84 -7.29
N ARG A 141 1.14 6.28 -8.41
CA ARG A 141 2.55 5.89 -8.56
C ARG A 141 3.25 7.04 -9.26
N LYS A 142 4.16 7.73 -8.57
CA LYS A 142 4.90 8.88 -9.11
C LYS A 142 5.46 8.57 -10.51
N SER A 143 5.11 9.41 -11.46
CA SER A 143 5.62 9.42 -12.83
C SER A 143 5.52 10.84 -13.36
N ASP A 144 6.50 11.24 -14.17
CA ASP A 144 6.64 12.60 -14.70
C ASP A 144 5.34 13.07 -15.44
N VAL A 145 4.67 12.15 -16.14
CA VAL A 145 3.34 12.32 -16.78
C VAL A 145 2.23 12.65 -15.78
N GLN A 146 2.23 12.00 -14.61
CA GLN A 146 1.22 12.26 -13.58
C GLN A 146 1.51 13.59 -12.92
N ASP A 147 2.78 13.88 -12.63
CA ASP A 147 3.18 15.11 -11.94
C ASP A 147 2.77 16.36 -12.74
N CYS A 148 2.99 16.38 -14.07
CA CYS A 148 2.53 17.49 -14.92
C CYS A 148 0.99 17.62 -14.99
N GLN A 149 0.25 16.50 -15.06
CA GLN A 149 -1.22 16.50 -15.02
C GLN A 149 -1.78 16.98 -13.67
N TRP A 150 -1.07 16.72 -12.57
CA TRP A 150 -1.44 17.21 -11.25
C TRP A 150 -1.15 18.70 -11.11
N LEU A 151 -0.02 19.19 -11.63
CA LEU A 151 0.27 20.64 -11.68
C LEU A 151 -0.79 21.41 -12.46
N GLN A 152 -1.18 20.90 -13.63
CA GLN A 152 -2.21 21.49 -14.50
C GLN A 152 -3.54 21.70 -13.76
N LYS A 153 -3.98 20.69 -13.00
CA LYS A 153 -5.28 20.72 -12.31
C LYS A 153 -5.30 21.50 -10.99
N TRP A 154 -4.16 21.73 -10.35
CA TRP A 154 -4.12 22.12 -8.93
C TRP A 154 -3.33 23.38 -8.60
N TYR A 155 -2.59 23.99 -9.53
CA TYR A 155 -1.67 25.08 -9.17
C TYR A 155 -2.34 26.26 -8.45
N GLY A 156 -3.56 26.67 -8.82
CA GLY A 156 -4.25 27.75 -8.08
C GLY A 156 -4.86 27.35 -6.74
N ARG A 157 -4.68 26.09 -6.31
CA ARG A 157 -4.99 25.59 -4.96
C ARG A 157 -3.72 25.31 -4.15
N LEU A 158 -2.54 25.40 -4.76
CA LEU A 158 -1.23 25.26 -4.13
C LEU A 158 -0.65 26.65 -3.79
N PRO A 159 0.22 26.79 -2.79
CA PRO A 159 0.98 28.02 -2.59
C PRO A 159 1.92 28.22 -3.77
N THR A 160 1.57 29.14 -4.65
CA THR A 160 2.38 29.50 -5.81
C THR A 160 3.04 30.86 -5.58
N ARG A 161 4.18 31.08 -6.25
CA ARG A 161 4.77 32.41 -6.39
C ARG A 161 4.89 32.72 -7.86
N ARG A 162 4.62 33.97 -8.24
CA ARG A 162 4.89 34.41 -9.60
C ARG A 162 6.40 34.37 -9.79
N ILE A 163 6.88 33.77 -10.87
CA ILE A 163 8.32 33.58 -11.05
C ILE A 163 9.06 34.92 -11.10
N ALA A 164 8.43 35.97 -11.65
CA ALA A 164 8.92 37.34 -11.61
C ALA A 164 9.28 37.83 -10.19
N GLU A 165 8.51 37.47 -9.16
CA GLU A 165 8.79 37.84 -7.76
C GLU A 165 9.99 37.06 -7.19
N VAL A 166 10.13 35.79 -7.59
CA VAL A 166 11.25 34.92 -7.20
C VAL A 166 12.55 35.38 -7.86
N VAL A 167 12.49 35.76 -9.14
CA VAL A 167 13.62 36.32 -9.91
C VAL A 167 14.01 37.70 -9.38
N ALA A 168 13.05 38.57 -9.02
CA ALA A 168 13.33 39.85 -8.38
C ALA A 168 14.04 39.68 -7.02
N MET A 169 13.57 38.75 -6.17
CA MET A 169 14.25 38.41 -4.92
C MET A 169 15.67 37.84 -5.13
N ARG A 170 15.92 37.14 -6.25
CA ARG A 170 17.25 36.62 -6.60
C ARG A 170 18.17 37.70 -7.16
N ARG A 171 17.68 38.60 -8.03
CA ARG A 171 18.43 39.77 -8.53
C ARG A 171 18.84 40.72 -7.40
N VAL A 172 18.01 40.91 -6.39
CA VAL A 172 18.38 41.68 -5.17
C VAL A 172 19.51 41.01 -4.38
N LYS A 173 19.61 39.68 -4.42
CA LYS A 173 20.75 38.92 -3.86
C LYS A 173 21.99 38.88 -4.76
N GLU A 174 21.81 38.98 -6.08
CA GLU A 174 22.87 38.86 -7.10
C GLU A 174 23.46 40.21 -7.55
N GLY A 175 22.91 41.34 -7.11
CA GLY A 175 23.42 42.70 -7.38
C GLY A 175 24.83 43.03 -6.84
N ALA A 176 25.57 42.04 -6.36
CA ALA A 176 26.95 42.17 -5.88
C ALA A 176 28.01 41.63 -6.87
N ILE A 177 27.64 41.14 -8.06
CA ILE A 177 28.62 40.61 -9.02
C ILE A 177 28.27 41.07 -10.45
N THR A 178 29.08 41.96 -11.01
CA THR A 178 29.10 42.27 -12.45
C THR A 178 29.72 41.11 -13.22
N TRP A 179 29.01 40.56 -14.22
CA TRP A 179 29.56 39.55 -15.13
C TRP A 179 29.99 40.17 -16.46
N PRO A 180 31.23 39.92 -16.95
CA PRO A 180 31.64 40.36 -18.27
C PRO A 180 31.08 39.44 -19.36
N SER A 181 30.73 40.06 -20.48
CA SER A 181 30.35 39.42 -21.74
C SER A 181 31.52 38.63 -22.36
N ARG A 182 31.32 37.34 -22.71
CA ARG A 182 31.58 36.75 -24.05
C ARG A 182 31.51 35.20 -24.06
N LYS A 183 30.76 34.72 -25.06
CA LYS A 183 30.77 33.46 -25.84
C LYS A 183 31.60 32.23 -25.38
N ARG A 184 30.86 31.11 -25.36
CA ARG A 184 31.12 29.72 -25.83
C ARG A 184 31.44 28.59 -24.81
N THR A 185 30.67 27.52 -25.04
CA THR A 185 30.86 26.07 -24.83
C THR A 185 30.65 25.46 -23.44
N MET A 186 29.71 24.51 -23.42
CA MET A 186 29.33 23.64 -22.32
C MET A 186 30.46 22.67 -21.92
N ALA A 187 30.75 22.61 -20.63
CA ALA A 187 31.17 21.41 -19.92
C ALA A 187 30.79 21.63 -18.44
N TRP A 188 29.82 20.86 -17.94
CA TRP A 188 29.41 20.93 -16.53
C TRP A 188 29.94 19.71 -15.79
N ASP A 189 31.13 19.85 -15.21
CA ASP A 189 31.53 19.08 -14.04
C ASP A 189 31.02 19.81 -12.80
N VAL A 190 30.02 19.22 -12.13
CA VAL A 190 29.54 19.72 -10.84
C VAL A 190 30.37 19.09 -9.74
N ALA A 191 31.45 19.78 -9.35
CA ALA A 191 32.09 19.58 -8.06
C ALA A 191 31.21 20.20 -6.97
N VAL A 192 30.75 19.37 -6.05
CA VAL A 192 30.13 19.79 -4.79
C VAL A 192 31.24 20.28 -3.87
N LEU A 193 31.29 21.57 -3.58
CA LEU A 193 32.06 22.12 -2.46
C LEU A 193 31.08 22.66 -1.40
N THR A 194 30.98 21.87 -0.34
CA THR A 194 30.47 22.23 0.97
C THR A 194 31.48 23.14 1.67
N THR A 195 31.04 24.27 2.20
CA THR A 195 31.79 25.03 3.21
C THR A 195 31.15 24.83 4.58
N ALA A 196 31.84 24.07 5.45
CA ALA A 196 31.86 24.27 6.90
C ALA A 196 33.07 23.50 7.45
N SER A 197 33.82 24.22 8.29
CA SER A 197 35.19 24.03 8.79
C SER A 197 35.55 22.68 9.43
N ASP A 198 36.80 22.26 9.14
CA ASP A 198 37.62 21.33 9.92
C ASP A 198 38.09 22.00 11.22
N ASP A 199 37.82 21.36 12.35
CA ASP A 199 38.82 21.13 13.39
C ASP A 199 38.34 19.96 14.27
N ASP A 200 39.28 19.10 14.64
CA ASP A 200 39.17 17.85 15.41
C ASP A 200 38.66 16.60 14.66
N ILE A 201 39.61 15.80 14.14
CA ILE A 201 39.91 14.44 14.64
C ILE A 201 41.11 13.90 13.84
N ARG A 202 42.30 14.00 14.45
CA ARG A 202 43.40 13.05 14.28
C ARG A 202 43.22 11.97 15.35
N GLU A 203 43.22 10.70 14.98
CA GLU A 203 44.12 9.67 15.56
C GLU A 203 43.75 8.24 15.11
N LEU A 204 44.75 7.62 14.46
CA LEU A 204 45.32 6.31 14.74
C LEU A 204 44.53 4.99 14.47
N VAL A 205 45.14 4.25 13.52
CA VAL A 205 45.71 2.90 13.71
C VAL A 205 44.80 1.68 13.50
N SER A 206 44.96 1.13 12.30
CA SER A 206 45.32 -0.26 11.99
C SER A 206 45.24 -1.32 13.11
N HIS A 207 44.65 -2.48 12.81
CA HIS A 207 45.32 -3.78 12.68
C HIS A 207 44.31 -4.95 12.57
N GLY A 208 44.63 -5.93 11.70
CA GLY A 208 44.56 -7.34 12.13
C GLY A 208 43.40 -8.23 11.69
N ARG A 209 43.47 -8.73 10.43
CA ARG A 209 43.43 -10.17 10.05
C ARG A 209 42.86 -11.21 11.06
N LYS A 210 41.91 -12.08 10.63
CA LYS A 210 42.16 -13.49 10.19
C LYS A 210 40.86 -14.31 10.00
N ARG A 211 40.97 -15.34 9.14
CA ARG A 211 39.96 -16.32 8.69
C ARG A 211 40.19 -17.70 9.36
N LEU A 212 39.08 -18.40 9.64
CA LEU A 212 38.80 -19.87 9.55
C LEU A 212 39.48 -20.85 10.55
N PRO A 213 39.08 -22.15 10.64
CA PRO A 213 37.75 -22.82 10.61
C PRO A 213 37.60 -23.94 11.69
N GLY A 214 36.47 -24.68 11.73
CA GLY A 214 36.40 -25.96 12.48
C GLY A 214 35.03 -26.66 12.47
N ALA A 215 35.00 -27.88 11.93
CA ALA A 215 33.88 -28.83 11.97
C ALA A 215 34.29 -30.03 12.86
N CYS A 216 33.33 -30.66 13.57
CA CYS A 216 33.36 -32.10 13.86
C CYS A 216 32.01 -32.62 14.40
N ASP A 217 31.37 -33.44 13.58
CA ASP A 217 30.78 -34.77 13.81
C ASP A 217 30.41 -35.29 15.23
N ARG A 218 29.21 -35.90 15.32
CA ARG A 218 29.02 -37.20 15.97
C ARG A 218 27.67 -37.85 15.61
N SER A 219 27.77 -39.12 15.24
CA SER A 219 26.71 -40.05 14.84
C SER A 219 26.54 -41.19 15.87
N THR A 220 25.55 -42.07 15.62
CA THR A 220 25.20 -43.38 16.25
C THR A 220 24.45 -43.36 17.59
N ALA A 221 23.50 -44.25 17.91
CA ALA A 221 22.66 -45.24 17.20
C ALA A 221 21.72 -45.87 18.26
N TRP A 222 20.48 -46.27 17.95
CA TRP A 222 19.78 -47.42 18.57
C TRP A 222 18.72 -47.99 17.61
N ARG A 223 18.73 -49.32 17.47
CA ARG A 223 17.90 -50.16 16.58
C ARG A 223 16.66 -50.70 17.31
N THR A 224 15.59 -50.96 16.56
CA THR A 224 14.87 -52.26 16.37
C THR A 224 13.35 -52.10 16.17
N ALA A 225 12.80 -52.92 15.27
CA ALA A 225 11.42 -52.97 14.78
C ALA A 225 10.57 -54.00 15.60
N PRO A 226 9.25 -54.24 15.34
CA PRO A 226 8.82 -54.92 14.10
C PRO A 226 7.47 -54.48 13.48
N ARG A 227 7.30 -54.96 12.23
CA ARG A 227 6.13 -54.94 11.34
C ARG A 227 4.95 -55.76 11.86
N VAL A 228 3.73 -55.38 11.45
CA VAL A 228 2.61 -56.33 11.19
C VAL A 228 1.96 -56.03 9.83
N LYS A 229 1.64 -57.10 9.10
CA LYS A 229 1.06 -57.21 7.75
C LYS A 229 -0.48 -57.33 7.80
N GLY A 230 -1.16 -56.98 6.70
CA GLY A 230 -2.51 -57.43 6.31
C GLY A 230 -3.19 -56.40 5.39
N ARG A 231 -3.08 -56.46 4.04
CA ARG A 231 -3.75 -57.31 3.02
C ARG A 231 -5.21 -56.87 2.70
N CYS A 232 -5.38 -56.26 1.51
CA CYS A 232 -6.37 -56.46 0.42
C CYS A 232 -7.62 -57.34 0.68
N THR A 233 -8.87 -57.14 0.17
CA THR A 233 -9.47 -56.50 -1.04
C THR A 233 -11.05 -56.49 -0.87
N PRO A 234 -11.96 -56.53 -1.89
CA PRO A 234 -12.74 -55.39 -2.39
C PRO A 234 -14.29 -55.61 -2.47
N GLY A 235 -15.02 -54.61 -2.99
CA GLY A 235 -16.41 -54.73 -3.50
C GLY A 235 -17.37 -53.72 -2.88
N LEU A 236 -18.43 -53.22 -3.51
CA LEU A 236 -19.05 -53.39 -4.82
C LEU A 236 -20.02 -52.19 -4.97
N THR A 237 -20.07 -51.59 -6.16
CA THR A 237 -21.18 -50.76 -6.68
C THR A 237 -22.41 -51.65 -6.94
N PRO A 238 -23.66 -51.14 -6.96
CA PRO A 238 -24.18 -50.35 -8.10
C PRO A 238 -25.24 -49.25 -7.77
N GLY A 239 -25.34 -48.23 -8.64
CA GLY A 239 -26.59 -47.46 -8.85
C GLY A 239 -27.48 -48.18 -9.89
N PRO A 240 -28.41 -47.54 -10.61
CA PRO A 240 -28.92 -46.16 -10.51
C PRO A 240 -30.48 -46.10 -10.47
N LEU A 241 -31.06 -44.93 -10.19
CA LEU A 241 -32.43 -44.62 -10.61
C LEU A 241 -32.54 -43.20 -11.18
N THR A 242 -32.90 -43.21 -12.46
CA THR A 242 -33.27 -42.12 -13.36
C THR A 242 -34.60 -41.48 -12.97
N ARG A 243 -34.71 -40.15 -13.09
CA ARG A 243 -35.95 -39.50 -13.53
C ARG A 243 -35.65 -38.38 -14.51
N GLN A 244 -36.01 -38.65 -15.76
CA GLN A 244 -36.21 -37.68 -16.83
C GLN A 244 -37.47 -36.87 -16.56
N ILE A 245 -37.42 -35.56 -16.81
CA ILE A 245 -38.60 -34.76 -17.17
C ILE A 245 -38.22 -33.94 -18.40
N SER A 246 -38.94 -34.20 -19.49
CA SER A 246 -38.85 -33.54 -20.80
C SER A 246 -39.77 -32.31 -20.87
N PRO A 247 -39.60 -31.42 -21.88
CA PRO A 247 -40.10 -30.05 -21.85
C PRO A 247 -41.47 -29.88 -22.53
N GLY A 248 -42.30 -29.00 -21.99
CA GLY A 248 -43.56 -28.54 -22.61
C GLY A 248 -43.36 -27.23 -23.38
N ARG A 249 -43.78 -27.23 -24.66
CA ARG A 249 -43.98 -26.03 -25.50
C ARG A 249 -45.27 -25.31 -25.10
N GLY A 250 -45.29 -23.98 -25.17
CA GLY A 250 -46.51 -23.20 -25.01
C GLY A 250 -46.34 -21.68 -25.13
N GLN A 251 -46.30 -21.21 -26.37
CA GLN A 251 -46.89 -19.97 -26.90
C GLN A 251 -46.44 -18.56 -26.40
N SER A 252 -46.19 -17.74 -27.42
CA SER A 252 -45.89 -16.32 -27.42
C SER A 252 -47.07 -15.45 -26.98
N ALA A 253 -46.78 -14.44 -26.16
CA ALA A 253 -47.59 -13.23 -26.08
C ALA A 253 -46.65 -12.01 -26.08
N GLN A 254 -46.64 -11.28 -27.19
CA GLN A 254 -46.07 -9.95 -27.30
C GLN A 254 -46.85 -8.99 -26.39
N VAL A 255 -46.17 -8.38 -25.43
CA VAL A 255 -46.66 -7.15 -24.78
C VAL A 255 -45.54 -6.12 -24.89
N GLY A 256 -45.67 -5.26 -25.91
CA GLY A 256 -44.90 -4.04 -26.01
C GLY A 256 -45.22 -3.16 -24.82
N ARG A 257 -44.22 -2.92 -23.95
CA ARG A 257 -44.24 -1.83 -22.99
C ARG A 257 -43.04 -0.94 -23.28
N SER A 258 -43.34 0.29 -23.68
CA SER A 258 -42.38 1.36 -23.85
C SER A 258 -41.62 1.57 -22.54
N TRP A 259 -40.33 1.24 -22.53
CA TRP A 259 -39.44 1.62 -21.44
C TRP A 259 -39.12 3.10 -21.59
N ARG A 260 -39.99 3.94 -21.05
CA ARG A 260 -39.64 5.32 -20.70
C ARG A 260 -38.68 5.19 -19.51
N SER A 261 -37.38 5.24 -19.79
CA SER A 261 -36.35 5.19 -18.75
C SER A 261 -36.42 6.48 -17.94
N SER A 262 -37.01 6.40 -16.76
CA SER A 262 -36.81 7.40 -15.71
C SER A 262 -35.33 7.41 -15.38
N GLN A 263 -34.60 8.41 -15.89
CA GLN A 263 -33.25 8.72 -15.45
C GLN A 263 -33.36 9.31 -14.04
N GLU A 264 -33.22 8.48 -13.01
CA GLU A 264 -32.90 8.96 -11.66
C GLU A 264 -31.54 9.66 -11.70
N GLY A 265 -31.53 10.97 -11.45
CA GLY A 265 -30.33 11.79 -11.40
C GLY A 265 -29.39 11.32 -10.30
N VAL A 266 -28.11 11.16 -10.62
CA VAL A 266 -27.07 10.89 -9.62
C VAL A 266 -26.91 12.15 -8.76
N MET A 267 -27.51 12.16 -7.57
CA MET A 267 -27.39 13.24 -6.60
C MET A 267 -25.91 13.54 -6.30
N LYS A 268 -25.47 14.76 -6.60
CA LYS A 268 -24.13 15.24 -6.24
C LYS A 268 -24.14 15.60 -4.75
N LEU A 269 -23.49 14.78 -3.93
CA LEU A 269 -23.43 14.99 -2.48
C LEU A 269 -22.39 16.07 -2.15
N THR A 270 -22.78 17.06 -1.36
CA THR A 270 -21.88 18.13 -0.89
C THR A 270 -20.71 17.52 -0.10
N PRO A 271 -19.46 17.78 -0.45
CA PRO A 271 -18.31 17.28 0.28
C PRO A 271 -18.09 18.08 1.58
N VAL A 272 -17.85 17.36 2.68
CA VAL A 272 -17.58 17.92 4.01
C VAL A 272 -16.31 17.27 4.55
N GLY A 273 -15.31 18.06 4.95
CA GLY A 273 -14.12 17.58 5.66
C GLY A 273 -14.25 17.80 7.15
N ILE A 274 -13.97 16.77 7.94
CA ILE A 274 -14.06 16.84 9.40
C ILE A 274 -12.76 16.38 10.02
N ASP A 275 -12.10 17.29 10.74
CA ASP A 275 -11.01 16.96 11.63
C ASP A 275 -11.54 16.72 13.06
N ILE A 276 -11.19 15.57 13.64
CA ILE A 276 -11.72 15.13 14.93
C ILE A 276 -10.64 15.17 16.02
N ALA A 277 -10.88 15.99 17.04
CA ALA A 277 -10.04 16.06 18.23
C ALA A 277 -10.78 15.53 19.49
N LYS A 278 -10.25 15.83 20.67
CA LYS A 278 -10.82 15.34 21.94
C LYS A 278 -12.17 15.98 22.26
N ASN A 279 -12.26 17.32 22.17
CA ASN A 279 -13.38 18.10 22.68
C ASN A 279 -14.06 18.99 21.62
N VAL A 280 -13.31 19.46 20.62
CA VAL A 280 -13.79 20.35 19.56
C VAL A 280 -13.37 19.75 18.24
N PHE A 281 -14.30 19.60 17.31
CA PHE A 281 -14.03 19.12 15.96
C PHE A 281 -14.08 20.30 15.01
N GLN A 282 -13.31 20.25 13.95
CA GLN A 282 -13.31 21.28 12.94
C GLN A 282 -14.02 20.76 11.69
N VAL A 283 -15.05 21.48 11.25
CA VAL A 283 -15.82 21.14 10.05
C VAL A 283 -15.54 22.14 8.95
N HIS A 284 -15.26 21.64 7.76
CA HIS A 284 -15.02 22.42 6.56
C HIS A 284 -15.92 21.96 5.41
N HIS A 285 -16.66 22.87 4.79
CA HIS A 285 -17.39 22.63 3.55
C HIS A 285 -17.59 23.93 2.79
N ILE A 286 -18.00 23.84 1.52
CA ILE A 286 -18.36 24.99 0.71
C ILE A 286 -19.84 24.83 0.35
N ASP A 287 -20.61 25.87 0.61
CA ASP A 287 -22.01 25.93 0.22
C ASP A 287 -22.11 26.06 -1.31
N GLU A 288 -22.83 25.15 -1.96
CA GLU A 288 -22.86 25.07 -3.43
C GLU A 288 -23.70 26.18 -4.08
N GLU A 289 -24.63 26.79 -3.35
CA GLU A 289 -25.51 27.85 -3.86
C GLU A 289 -24.86 29.23 -3.70
N THR A 290 -24.26 29.48 -2.55
CA THR A 290 -23.68 30.79 -2.19
C THR A 290 -22.18 30.89 -2.47
N GLY A 291 -21.49 29.75 -2.58
CA GLY A 291 -20.03 29.69 -2.62
C GLY A 291 -19.35 30.01 -1.29
N GLU A 292 -20.10 30.17 -0.20
CA GLU A 292 -19.55 30.51 1.11
C GLU A 292 -18.69 29.35 1.66
N ILE A 293 -17.48 29.68 2.11
CA ILE A 293 -16.59 28.73 2.76
C ILE A 293 -16.94 28.66 4.25
N VAL A 294 -17.50 27.54 4.67
CA VAL A 294 -17.77 27.27 6.09
C VAL A 294 -16.58 26.55 6.70
N ASN A 295 -15.96 27.16 7.71
CA ASN A 295 -14.90 26.56 8.50
C ASN A 295 -15.18 26.81 9.99
N LYS A 296 -15.79 25.82 10.67
CA LYS A 296 -16.40 26.04 11.99
C LYS A 296 -15.91 25.03 13.04
N PRO A 297 -15.49 25.51 14.23
CA PRO A 297 -15.29 24.64 15.38
C PRO A 297 -16.65 24.23 15.98
N ILE A 298 -16.82 22.93 16.22
CA ILE A 298 -18.03 22.35 16.80
C ILE A 298 -17.64 21.55 18.03
N LYS A 299 -18.24 21.87 19.18
CA LYS A 299 -18.04 21.08 20.41
C LYS A 299 -18.55 19.66 20.19
N ARG A 300 -17.80 18.67 20.67
CA ARG A 300 -18.11 17.24 20.56
C ARG A 300 -19.55 16.89 20.92
N ALA A 301 -20.08 17.46 21.99
CA ALA A 301 -21.45 17.22 22.46
C ALA A 301 -22.53 17.72 21.47
N LYS A 302 -22.22 18.74 20.68
CA LYS A 302 -23.11 19.37 19.69
C LYS A 302 -22.87 18.88 18.27
N PHE A 303 -21.97 17.90 18.09
CA PHE A 303 -21.54 17.47 16.77
C PHE A 303 -22.65 16.79 15.97
N LEU A 304 -23.40 15.86 16.57
CA LEU A 304 -24.49 15.19 15.85
C LEU A 304 -25.63 16.16 15.54
N GLU A 305 -25.99 17.04 16.48
CA GLU A 305 -27.01 18.10 16.29
C GLU A 305 -26.73 18.93 15.02
N TYR A 306 -25.46 19.21 14.72
CA TYR A 306 -25.08 19.93 13.50
C TYR A 306 -25.45 19.21 12.19
N PHE A 307 -25.58 17.88 12.21
CA PHE A 307 -25.89 17.07 11.04
C PHE A 307 -27.35 16.60 10.97
N VAL A 308 -28.13 16.68 12.06
CA VAL A 308 -29.52 16.15 12.12
C VAL A 308 -30.43 16.71 11.03
N ASN A 309 -30.34 18.02 10.77
CA ASN A 309 -31.21 18.69 9.82
C ASN A 309 -30.53 18.96 8.46
N ARG A 310 -29.37 18.34 8.20
CA ARG A 310 -28.65 18.53 6.93
C ARG A 310 -29.08 17.46 5.93
N ALA A 311 -29.19 17.85 4.65
CA ALA A 311 -29.33 16.90 3.56
C ALA A 311 -28.15 15.90 3.55
N PRO A 312 -28.35 14.67 3.03
CA PRO A 312 -27.27 13.71 2.85
C PRO A 312 -26.06 14.33 2.15
N CYS A 313 -24.86 14.07 2.67
CA CYS A 313 -23.63 14.69 2.19
C CYS A 313 -22.47 13.68 2.21
N LEU A 314 -21.38 14.00 1.52
CA LEU A 314 -20.18 13.17 1.48
C LEU A 314 -19.18 13.64 2.53
N ILE A 315 -19.03 12.89 3.61
CA ILE A 315 -18.20 13.25 4.76
C ILE A 315 -16.85 12.53 4.69
N GLY A 316 -15.78 13.32 4.67
CA GLY A 316 -14.40 12.85 4.85
C GLY A 316 -13.97 12.97 6.30
N MET A 317 -13.30 11.93 6.81
CA MET A 317 -12.64 11.95 8.12
C MET A 317 -11.31 11.20 8.04
N GLU A 318 -10.30 11.62 8.80
CA GLU A 318 -9.12 10.78 9.00
C GLU A 318 -9.49 9.53 9.80
N ALA A 319 -8.96 8.37 9.39
CA ALA A 319 -9.09 7.12 10.12
C ALA A 319 -8.24 7.13 11.40
N CYS A 320 -8.74 7.76 12.47
CA CYS A 320 -8.14 7.78 13.79
C CYS A 320 -8.99 7.02 14.83
N GLY A 321 -8.52 6.94 16.08
CA GLY A 321 -9.14 6.12 17.14
C GLY A 321 -10.62 6.43 17.41
N GLY A 322 -11.05 7.68 17.23
CA GLY A 322 -12.46 8.10 17.41
C GLY A 322 -13.31 8.01 16.14
N ALA A 323 -12.71 7.83 14.96
CA ALA A 323 -13.38 8.02 13.68
C ALA A 323 -14.49 6.99 13.42
N HIS A 324 -14.28 5.73 13.83
CA HIS A 324 -15.24 4.65 13.59
C HIS A 324 -16.59 4.89 14.30
N HIS A 325 -16.58 5.43 15.53
CA HIS A 325 -17.81 5.74 16.24
C HIS A 325 -18.63 6.80 15.49
N TRP A 326 -17.98 7.91 15.13
CA TRP A 326 -18.64 9.01 14.41
C TRP A 326 -19.10 8.62 13.02
N ALA A 327 -18.30 7.86 12.29
CA ALA A 327 -18.68 7.34 10.99
C ALA A 327 -19.95 6.50 11.06
N ARG A 328 -20.08 5.60 12.05
CA ARG A 328 -21.32 4.84 12.25
C ARG A 328 -22.52 5.72 12.56
N GLN A 329 -22.38 6.73 13.42
CA GLN A 329 -23.48 7.66 13.75
C GLN A 329 -23.92 8.46 12.52
N LEU A 330 -22.98 9.06 11.79
CA LEU A 330 -23.24 9.84 10.58
C LEU A 330 -23.85 8.98 9.46
N THR A 331 -23.40 7.73 9.30
CA THR A 331 -24.02 6.79 8.35
C THR A 331 -25.45 6.43 8.73
N ARG A 332 -25.78 6.27 10.02
CA ARG A 332 -27.18 6.05 10.47
C ARG A 332 -28.09 7.25 10.17
N MET A 333 -27.53 8.45 10.16
CA MET A 333 -28.25 9.69 9.79
C MET A 333 -28.40 9.87 8.27
N GLY A 334 -27.93 8.91 7.46
CA GLY A 334 -28.07 8.93 6.00
C GLY A 334 -26.91 9.58 5.24
N HIS A 335 -25.83 10.01 5.92
CA HIS A 335 -24.66 10.59 5.24
C HIS A 335 -23.73 9.50 4.70
N GLN A 336 -23.08 9.80 3.57
CA GLN A 336 -22.04 8.94 3.02
C GLN A 336 -20.70 9.29 3.66
N VAL A 337 -20.11 8.37 4.43
CA VAL A 337 -18.85 8.62 5.14
C VAL A 337 -17.68 7.87 4.50
N LYS A 338 -16.57 8.57 4.27
CA LYS A 338 -15.28 8.00 3.86
C LYS A 338 -14.23 8.27 4.93
N LEU A 339 -13.81 7.20 5.61
CA LEU A 339 -12.61 7.24 6.44
C LEU A 339 -11.37 7.16 5.54
N MET A 340 -10.42 8.06 5.70
CA MET A 340 -9.23 8.15 4.85
C MET A 340 -7.95 7.83 5.65
N PRO A 341 -6.97 7.14 5.05
CA PRO A 341 -5.68 6.92 5.69
C PRO A 341 -4.99 8.26 6.02
N GLY A 342 -4.37 8.38 7.19
CA GLY A 342 -3.66 9.61 7.59
C GLY A 342 -2.54 10.01 6.63
N GLU A 343 -1.78 9.04 6.10
CA GLU A 343 -0.76 9.30 5.06
C GLU A 343 -1.37 9.91 3.79
N TYR A 344 -2.61 9.56 3.47
CA TYR A 344 -3.34 10.09 2.33
C TYR A 344 -3.86 11.50 2.60
N VAL A 345 -4.40 11.77 3.79
CA VAL A 345 -4.88 13.11 4.16
C VAL A 345 -3.71 14.09 4.27
N LYS A 346 -2.59 13.66 4.86
CA LYS A 346 -1.36 14.44 5.00
C LYS A 346 -0.88 15.02 3.66
N ALA A 347 -1.23 14.35 2.57
CA ALA A 347 -0.88 14.81 1.24
C ALA A 347 -1.46 16.15 0.83
N PHE A 348 -2.63 16.46 1.36
CA PHE A 348 -3.40 17.66 1.04
C PHE A 348 -3.21 18.76 2.09
N ASN A 349 -2.33 18.54 3.06
CA ASN A 349 -2.09 19.50 4.12
C ASN A 349 -1.07 20.55 3.67
N ILE A 350 -1.53 21.79 3.57
CA ILE A 350 -0.74 22.92 3.06
C ILE A 350 -0.21 23.71 4.27
N ARG A 351 1.11 23.63 4.53
CA ARG A 351 1.87 24.36 5.58
C ARG A 351 1.70 23.84 7.03
N ASN A 352 1.56 24.76 7.99
CA ASN A 352 1.63 24.52 9.43
C ASN A 352 0.39 23.80 9.96
N LYS A 353 0.60 22.88 10.91
CA LYS A 353 -0.46 22.12 11.56
C LYS A 353 -1.43 23.04 12.32
N LYS A 354 -2.68 23.13 11.85
CA LYS A 354 -3.79 23.83 12.50
C LYS A 354 -5.10 23.11 12.16
N ASP A 355 -6.00 22.96 13.13
CA ASP A 355 -7.26 22.21 12.94
C ASP A 355 -8.11 22.71 11.74
N PRO A 356 -8.23 24.02 11.44
CA PRO A 356 -8.90 24.52 10.22
C PRO A 356 -8.24 24.09 8.91
N ALA A 357 -6.92 23.96 8.89
CA ALA A 357 -6.17 23.49 7.74
C ALA A 357 -6.31 21.97 7.56
N ASP A 358 -6.33 21.23 8.67
CA ASP A 358 -6.52 19.78 8.69
C ASP A 358 -7.93 19.41 8.16
N ALA A 359 -8.98 20.11 8.62
CA ALA A 359 -10.35 19.91 8.10
C ALA A 359 -10.47 20.24 6.60
N ARG A 360 -9.78 21.30 6.13
CA ARG A 360 -9.70 21.64 4.70
C ARG A 360 -8.95 20.58 3.89
N ALA A 361 -7.85 20.04 4.42
CA ALA A 361 -7.10 18.98 3.76
C ALA A 361 -7.96 17.71 3.61
N ILE A 362 -8.72 17.36 4.64
CA ILE A 362 -9.69 16.25 4.61
C ILE A 362 -10.79 16.51 3.57
N TRP A 363 -11.31 17.75 3.50
CA TRP A 363 -12.29 18.13 2.49
C TRP A 363 -11.74 18.03 1.05
N LEU A 364 -10.48 18.40 0.82
CA LEU A 364 -9.83 18.19 -0.49
C LEU A 364 -9.65 16.71 -0.80
N ALA A 365 -9.20 15.93 0.19
CA ALA A 365 -8.89 14.52 0.05
C ALA A 365 -10.14 13.66 -0.23
N VAL A 366 -11.29 13.95 0.38
CA VAL A 366 -12.51 13.13 0.23
C VAL A 366 -13.09 13.15 -1.18
N GLN A 367 -12.84 14.25 -1.90
CA GLN A 367 -13.25 14.45 -3.28
C GLN A 367 -12.39 13.64 -4.26
N GLN A 368 -11.21 13.19 -3.85
CA GLN A 368 -10.31 12.45 -4.70
C GLN A 368 -10.66 10.96 -4.80
N PRO A 369 -10.32 10.31 -5.91
CA PRO A 369 -10.45 8.86 -6.05
C PRO A 369 -9.44 8.17 -5.13
N SER A 370 -9.91 7.79 -3.94
CA SER A 370 -9.12 7.07 -2.95
C SER A 370 -9.90 5.91 -2.36
N LYS A 371 -9.18 4.89 -1.89
CA LYS A 371 -9.79 3.77 -1.20
C LYS A 371 -10.05 4.14 0.25
N PRO A 372 -11.31 4.13 0.72
CA PRO A 372 -11.61 4.40 2.10
C PRO A 372 -11.17 3.24 3.00
N VAL A 373 -10.86 3.56 4.25
CA VAL A 373 -10.73 2.60 5.34
C VAL A 373 -12.14 2.12 5.70
N ALA A 374 -12.32 0.79 5.78
CA ALA A 374 -13.61 0.21 6.13
C ALA A 374 -14.10 0.72 7.50
N ILE A 375 -15.36 1.17 7.54
CA ILE A 375 -16.05 1.53 8.78
C ILE A 375 -16.39 0.22 9.49
N LYS A 376 -15.72 -0.05 10.60
CA LYS A 376 -15.88 -1.29 11.35
C LYS A 376 -17.16 -1.27 12.18
N THR A 377 -17.80 -2.42 12.31
CA THR A 377 -18.87 -2.63 13.29
C THR A 377 -18.30 -2.56 14.70
N GLU A 378 -19.18 -2.40 15.69
CA GLU A 378 -18.74 -2.37 17.10
C GLU A 378 -18.14 -3.71 17.53
N MET A 379 -18.69 -4.82 17.04
CA MET A 379 -18.13 -6.16 17.28
C MET A 379 -16.73 -6.30 16.69
N GLN A 380 -16.51 -5.90 15.44
CA GLN A 380 -15.18 -5.92 14.81
C GLN A 380 -14.18 -5.03 15.58
N GLN A 381 -14.62 -3.84 16.00
CA GLN A 381 -13.78 -2.92 16.77
C GLN A 381 -13.44 -3.48 18.17
N ALA A 382 -14.41 -4.11 18.84
CA ALA A 382 -14.23 -4.78 20.13
C ALA A 382 -13.25 -5.95 20.01
N MET A 383 -13.36 -6.78 18.96
CA MET A 383 -12.41 -7.85 18.72
C MET A 383 -10.98 -7.34 18.51
N LEU A 384 -10.80 -6.29 17.72
CA LEU A 384 -9.47 -5.66 17.55
C LEU A 384 -8.96 -5.04 18.86
N ALA A 385 -9.85 -4.60 19.76
CA ALA A 385 -9.44 -4.16 21.10
C ALA A 385 -8.94 -5.36 21.93
N LEU A 386 -9.64 -6.49 21.92
CA LEU A 386 -9.17 -7.72 22.59
C LEU A 386 -7.80 -8.16 22.08
N HIS A 387 -7.54 -8.10 20.77
CA HIS A 387 -6.21 -8.38 20.21
C HIS A 387 -5.13 -7.44 20.75
N ARG A 388 -5.41 -6.14 20.83
CA ARG A 388 -4.48 -5.13 21.36
C ARG A 388 -4.20 -5.34 22.84
N THR A 389 -5.24 -5.58 23.65
CA THR A 389 -5.08 -5.89 25.08
C THR A 389 -4.26 -7.17 25.29
N ARG A 390 -4.54 -8.23 24.52
CA ARG A 390 -3.74 -9.45 24.56
C ARG A 390 -2.27 -9.19 24.22
N GLU A 391 -2.00 -8.42 23.17
CA GLU A 391 -0.63 -8.06 22.78
C GLU A 391 0.09 -7.28 23.90
N GLN A 392 -0.61 -6.35 24.54
CA GLN A 392 -0.08 -5.58 25.67
C GLN A 392 0.28 -6.49 26.85
N LEU A 393 -0.60 -7.42 27.24
CA LEU A 393 -0.33 -8.37 28.32
C LEU A 393 0.88 -9.28 27.99
N VAL A 394 1.00 -9.74 26.74
CA VAL A 394 2.18 -10.50 26.31
C VAL A 394 3.46 -9.67 26.41
N LYS A 395 3.41 -8.37 26.10
CA LYS A 395 4.54 -7.45 26.26
C LYS A 395 4.91 -7.27 27.74
N PHE A 396 3.93 -7.04 28.61
CA PHE A 396 4.15 -6.94 30.05
C PHE A 396 4.77 -8.21 30.63
N ARG A 397 4.23 -9.38 30.27
CA ARG A 397 4.81 -10.66 30.67
C ARG A 397 6.26 -10.81 30.22
N THR A 398 6.56 -10.47 28.96
CA THR A 398 7.92 -10.55 28.42
C THR A 398 8.87 -9.56 29.10
N MET A 399 8.39 -8.35 29.39
CA MET A 399 9.12 -7.32 30.11
C MET A 399 9.47 -7.77 31.52
N GLN A 400 8.50 -8.32 32.26
CA GLN A 400 8.71 -8.82 33.62
C GLN A 400 9.66 -10.02 33.65
N ILE A 401 9.55 -10.96 32.69
CA ILE A 401 10.53 -12.05 32.51
C ILE A 401 11.95 -11.48 32.30
N ASN A 402 12.11 -10.48 31.43
CA ASN A 402 13.42 -9.90 31.17
C ASN A 402 13.96 -9.11 32.36
N ALA A 403 13.09 -8.43 33.12
CA ALA A 403 13.47 -7.72 34.33
C ALA A 403 13.98 -8.67 35.42
N LEU A 404 13.24 -9.76 35.69
CA LEU A 404 13.68 -10.81 36.61
C LEU A 404 15.04 -11.40 36.20
N ARG A 405 15.19 -11.72 34.90
CA ARG A 405 16.45 -12.26 34.36
C ARG A 405 17.60 -11.27 34.48
N GLY A 406 17.36 -10.00 34.20
CA GLY A 406 18.37 -8.94 34.30
C GLY A 406 18.84 -8.76 35.74
N LEU A 407 17.90 -8.60 36.67
CA LEU A 407 18.20 -8.41 38.09
C LEU A 407 18.96 -9.60 38.68
N LEU A 408 18.52 -10.83 38.40
CA LEU A 408 19.21 -12.03 38.88
C LEU A 408 20.62 -12.19 38.29
N THR A 409 20.87 -11.64 37.09
CA THR A 409 22.20 -11.63 36.48
C THR A 409 23.18 -10.76 37.28
N GLU A 410 22.74 -9.66 37.89
CA GLU A 410 23.58 -8.82 38.77
C GLU A 410 24.11 -9.59 39.98
N TYR A 411 23.36 -10.61 40.40
CA TYR A 411 23.74 -11.52 41.48
C TYR A 411 24.42 -12.80 40.97
N GLY A 412 24.77 -12.90 39.69
CA GLY A 412 25.45 -14.06 39.11
C GLY A 412 24.54 -15.23 38.70
N GLU A 413 23.22 -15.08 38.80
CA GLU A 413 22.25 -16.12 38.44
C GLU A 413 21.79 -15.94 36.99
N VAL A 414 22.43 -16.67 36.08
CA VAL A 414 22.15 -16.61 34.64
C VAL A 414 21.20 -17.72 34.22
N MET A 415 20.20 -17.36 33.42
CA MET A 415 19.17 -18.30 32.96
C MET A 415 18.81 -18.12 31.49
N ALA A 416 18.40 -19.24 30.88
CA ALA A 416 17.98 -19.28 29.48
C ALA A 416 16.76 -18.38 29.22
N LYS A 417 16.65 -17.88 27.98
CA LYS A 417 15.58 -16.96 27.58
C LYS A 417 14.23 -17.69 27.48
N GLY A 418 13.20 -17.09 28.06
CA GLY A 418 11.80 -17.48 27.86
C GLY A 418 11.08 -17.80 29.17
N ARG A 419 9.76 -18.02 29.08
CA ARG A 419 8.90 -18.30 30.24
C ARG A 419 9.19 -19.67 30.88
N ALA A 420 9.12 -20.74 30.09
CA ALA A 420 9.32 -22.09 30.64
C ALA A 420 10.73 -22.33 31.24
N PRO A 421 11.83 -21.83 30.63
CA PRO A 421 13.14 -21.92 31.28
C PRO A 421 13.25 -21.10 32.57
N LEU A 422 12.63 -19.91 32.63
CA LEU A 422 12.54 -19.09 33.84
C LEU A 422 11.85 -19.88 34.96
N ASP A 423 10.64 -20.37 34.71
CA ASP A 423 9.84 -21.09 35.72
C ASP A 423 10.53 -22.35 36.23
N ARG A 424 11.26 -23.05 35.36
CA ARG A 424 12.03 -24.24 35.76
C ARG A 424 13.20 -23.89 36.67
N ALA A 425 13.89 -22.78 36.42
CA ALA A 425 15.09 -22.39 37.15
C ALA A 425 14.78 -21.64 38.45
N MET A 426 13.65 -20.92 38.51
CA MET A 426 13.36 -19.98 39.59
C MET A 426 13.35 -20.60 40.99
N PRO A 427 12.77 -21.81 41.24
CA PRO A 427 12.80 -22.42 42.57
C PRO A 427 14.23 -22.59 43.09
N ASP A 428 15.12 -23.16 42.28
CA ASP A 428 16.50 -23.44 42.67
C ASP A 428 17.32 -22.14 42.80
N VAL A 429 17.07 -21.16 41.93
CA VAL A 429 17.71 -19.84 41.98
C VAL A 429 17.34 -19.13 43.28
N LEU A 430 16.04 -19.07 43.62
CA LEU A 430 15.57 -18.42 44.85
C LEU A 430 16.14 -19.10 46.10
N ALA A 431 16.26 -20.43 46.10
CA ALA A 431 16.89 -21.16 47.20
C ALA A 431 18.36 -20.76 47.39
N ARG A 432 19.14 -20.68 46.30
CA ARG A 432 20.56 -20.27 46.37
C ARG A 432 20.76 -18.82 46.79
N VAL A 433 19.86 -17.92 46.38
CA VAL A 433 20.02 -16.50 46.70
C VAL A 433 19.44 -16.12 48.06
N ALA A 434 18.52 -16.93 48.61
CA ALA A 434 17.87 -16.65 49.89
C ALA A 434 18.85 -16.54 51.05
N ASP A 435 19.91 -17.35 51.06
CA ASP A 435 20.88 -17.38 52.16
C ASP A 435 21.86 -16.19 52.15
N ARG A 436 21.98 -15.47 51.03
CA ARG A 436 22.99 -14.42 50.83
C ARG A 436 22.43 -13.03 50.53
N LEU A 437 21.14 -12.91 50.19
CA LEU A 437 20.51 -11.64 49.83
C LEU A 437 19.46 -11.24 50.88
N PRO A 438 19.13 -9.94 51.02
CA PRO A 438 18.10 -9.49 51.95
C PRO A 438 16.73 -10.13 51.68
N ALA A 439 16.03 -10.56 52.73
CA ALA A 439 14.71 -11.20 52.63
C ALA A 439 13.70 -10.36 51.83
N ALA A 440 13.71 -9.03 52.00
CA ALA A 440 12.84 -8.12 51.26
C ALA A 440 13.00 -8.24 49.72
N LEU A 441 14.22 -8.46 49.24
CA LEU A 441 14.49 -8.66 47.82
C LEU A 441 13.97 -10.03 47.36
N ILE A 442 14.18 -11.08 48.16
CA ILE A 442 13.71 -12.44 47.86
C ILE A 442 12.18 -12.48 47.75
N ASP A 443 11.48 -11.85 48.69
CA ASP A 443 10.02 -11.77 48.67
C ASP A 443 9.54 -10.99 47.45
N THR A 444 10.19 -9.86 47.12
CA THR A 444 9.88 -9.09 45.91
C THR A 444 10.08 -9.91 44.63
N LEU A 445 11.17 -10.67 44.52
CA LEU A 445 11.42 -11.55 43.36
C LEU A 445 10.33 -12.62 43.23
N ARG A 446 9.91 -13.22 44.35
CA ARG A 446 8.85 -14.23 44.40
C ARG A 446 7.50 -13.63 43.97
N GLU A 447 7.16 -12.45 44.45
CA GLU A 447 5.94 -11.72 44.04
C GLU A 447 5.95 -11.41 42.55
N GLN A 448 7.05 -10.89 42.02
CA GLN A 448 7.19 -10.59 40.59
C GLN A 448 7.10 -11.86 39.72
N TRP A 449 7.67 -12.97 40.18
CA TRP A 449 7.54 -14.26 39.50
C TRP A 449 6.10 -14.78 39.53
N ASN A 450 5.43 -14.74 40.68
CA ASN A 450 4.04 -15.16 40.83
C ASN A 450 3.08 -14.31 39.97
N GLY A 451 3.35 -13.01 39.83
CA GLY A 451 2.57 -12.10 38.98
C GLY A 451 2.52 -12.53 37.51
N LEU A 452 3.53 -13.27 37.03
CA LEU A 452 3.54 -13.81 35.66
C LEU A 452 2.42 -14.83 35.41
N THR A 453 1.96 -15.55 36.44
CA THR A 453 0.81 -16.48 36.31
C THR A 453 -0.49 -15.72 36.10
N GLY A 454 -0.72 -14.64 36.86
CA GLY A 454 -1.88 -13.78 36.66
C GLY A 454 -1.94 -13.15 35.26
N LEU A 455 -0.79 -12.78 34.68
CA LEU A 455 -0.72 -12.32 33.30
C LEU A 455 -1.11 -13.41 32.28
N ASP A 456 -0.69 -14.66 32.50
CA ASP A 456 -1.06 -15.79 31.63
C ASP A 456 -2.56 -16.09 31.68
N GLU A 457 -3.16 -16.05 32.87
CA GLU A 457 -4.60 -16.26 33.06
C GLU A 457 -5.43 -15.17 32.37
N GLN A 458 -5.00 -13.91 32.45
CA GLN A 458 -5.65 -12.82 31.73
C GLN A 458 -5.55 -13.00 30.21
N ILE A 459 -4.38 -13.40 29.69
CA ILE A 459 -4.20 -13.72 28.27
C ILE A 459 -5.12 -14.87 27.85
N ALA A 460 -5.16 -15.96 28.62
CA ALA A 460 -5.99 -17.13 28.34
C ALA A 460 -7.49 -16.79 28.38
N THR A 461 -7.90 -15.89 29.28
CA THR A 461 -9.27 -15.38 29.37
C THR A 461 -9.66 -14.61 28.10
N ILE A 462 -8.77 -13.74 27.60
CA ILE A 462 -9.02 -13.03 26.34
C ILE A 462 -9.12 -14.01 25.18
N GLU A 463 -8.22 -14.99 25.09
CA GLU A 463 -8.28 -16.02 24.03
C GLU A 463 -9.54 -16.88 24.11
N ARG A 464 -10.08 -17.14 25.31
CA ARG A 464 -11.38 -17.81 25.49
C ARG A 464 -12.52 -16.98 24.90
N ARG A 465 -12.57 -15.67 25.17
CA ARG A 465 -13.56 -14.75 24.58
C ARG A 465 -13.46 -14.71 23.05
N MET A 466 -12.24 -14.74 22.49
CA MET A 466 -12.05 -14.83 21.04
C MET A 466 -12.56 -16.16 20.46
N ARG A 467 -12.41 -17.28 21.20
CA ARG A 467 -12.96 -18.58 20.78
C ARG A 467 -14.48 -18.58 20.74
N GLU A 468 -15.14 -17.91 21.67
CA GLU A 468 -16.60 -17.76 21.68
C GLU A 468 -17.07 -17.08 20.39
N TRP A 469 -16.46 -15.95 20.00
CA TRP A 469 -16.79 -15.30 18.73
C TRP A 469 -16.56 -16.20 17.51
N LYS A 470 -15.44 -16.95 17.48
CA LYS A 470 -15.18 -17.93 16.40
C LYS A 470 -16.28 -19.00 16.28
N LYS A 471 -16.97 -19.35 17.37
CA LYS A 471 -18.07 -20.33 17.33
C LYS A 471 -19.34 -19.76 16.70
N GLU A 472 -19.52 -18.45 16.73
CA GLU A 472 -20.73 -17.78 16.22
C GLU A 472 -20.54 -17.31 14.78
N ASP A 473 -19.36 -16.79 14.45
CA ASP A 473 -19.09 -16.11 13.18
C ASP A 473 -18.68 -17.09 12.07
N GLN A 474 -19.47 -17.11 10.98
CA GLN A 474 -19.24 -18.02 9.85
C GLN A 474 -17.99 -17.64 9.03
N GLU A 475 -17.68 -16.35 8.89
CA GLU A 475 -16.50 -15.89 8.17
C GLU A 475 -15.22 -16.35 8.88
N VAL A 476 -15.19 -16.22 10.21
CA VAL A 476 -14.06 -16.67 11.05
C VAL A 476 -13.88 -18.19 10.95
N LYS A 477 -14.97 -18.97 10.92
CA LYS A 477 -14.91 -20.43 10.72
C LYS A 477 -14.35 -20.78 9.35
N ALA A 478 -14.89 -20.19 8.29
CA ALA A 478 -14.51 -20.49 6.91
C ALA A 478 -13.02 -20.28 6.66
N ILE A 479 -12.44 -19.16 7.14
CA ILE A 479 -11.01 -18.90 6.95
C ILE A 479 -10.12 -19.67 7.92
N SER A 480 -10.65 -20.17 9.04
CA SER A 480 -9.88 -21.00 10.00
C SER A 480 -9.46 -22.36 9.42
N GLU A 481 -10.10 -22.81 8.35
CA GLU A 481 -9.74 -24.05 7.64
C GLU A 481 -8.47 -23.88 6.79
N ILE A 482 -8.07 -22.64 6.50
CA ILE A 482 -6.88 -22.33 5.71
C ILE A 482 -5.63 -22.71 6.53
N PRO A 483 -4.71 -23.54 6.00
CA PRO A 483 -3.47 -23.88 6.69
C PRO A 483 -2.68 -22.64 7.11
N GLY A 484 -2.36 -22.55 8.41
CA GLY A 484 -1.66 -21.41 9.01
C GLY A 484 -2.57 -20.30 9.53
N VAL A 485 -3.89 -20.40 9.34
CA VAL A 485 -4.87 -19.47 9.91
C VAL A 485 -5.46 -20.05 11.19
N GLY A 486 -4.81 -19.78 12.32
CA GLY A 486 -5.32 -20.14 13.65
C GLY A 486 -6.33 -19.14 14.20
N LEU A 487 -6.79 -19.36 15.43
CA LEU A 487 -7.76 -18.49 16.14
C LEU A 487 -7.41 -17.00 15.98
N LEU A 488 -6.20 -16.61 16.39
CA LEU A 488 -5.78 -15.21 16.38
C LEU A 488 -5.77 -14.61 14.97
N THR A 489 -5.28 -15.37 13.98
CA THR A 489 -5.21 -14.92 12.59
C THR A 489 -6.61 -14.77 12.01
N ALA A 490 -7.51 -15.72 12.26
CA ALA A 490 -8.86 -15.70 11.74
C ALA A 490 -9.66 -14.51 12.29
N THR A 491 -9.70 -14.35 13.61
CA THR A 491 -10.45 -13.27 14.26
C THR A 491 -9.89 -11.89 13.89
N ALA A 492 -8.56 -11.75 13.86
CA ALA A 492 -7.94 -10.50 13.43
C ALA A 492 -8.22 -10.20 11.94
N ALA A 493 -8.19 -11.21 11.06
CA ALA A 493 -8.42 -11.02 9.64
C ALA A 493 -9.84 -10.52 9.35
N VAL A 494 -10.87 -11.19 9.88
CA VAL A 494 -12.27 -10.78 9.72
C VAL A 494 -12.51 -9.39 10.31
N ALA A 495 -12.00 -9.12 11.51
CA ALA A 495 -12.19 -7.83 12.15
C ALA A 495 -11.44 -6.68 11.43
N THR A 496 -10.31 -6.98 10.76
CA THR A 496 -9.53 -5.98 10.02
C THR A 496 -10.08 -5.71 8.63
N ILE A 497 -10.48 -6.77 7.91
CA ILE A 497 -10.92 -6.67 6.51
C ILE A 497 -12.26 -5.95 6.39
N GLY A 498 -13.16 -6.12 7.37
CA GLY A 498 -14.51 -5.60 7.28
C GLY A 498 -15.25 -6.29 6.14
N ASP A 499 -15.79 -5.52 5.20
CA ASP A 499 -16.34 -6.07 3.97
C ASP A 499 -15.22 -6.48 2.99
N ALA A 500 -15.07 -7.79 2.75
CA ALA A 500 -14.10 -8.32 1.81
C ALA A 500 -14.36 -7.88 0.35
N LYS A 501 -15.62 -7.61 -0.02
CA LYS A 501 -16.02 -7.19 -1.37
C LYS A 501 -15.57 -5.75 -1.67
N ALA A 502 -15.22 -4.97 -0.65
CA ALA A 502 -14.59 -3.67 -0.83
C ALA A 502 -13.20 -3.75 -1.49
N PHE A 503 -12.59 -4.94 -1.61
CA PHE A 503 -11.37 -5.17 -2.36
C PHE A 503 -11.66 -5.81 -3.72
N ARG A 504 -11.06 -5.26 -4.78
CA ARG A 504 -11.17 -5.76 -6.16
C ARG A 504 -10.54 -7.12 -6.37
N SER A 505 -9.56 -7.47 -5.52
CA SER A 505 -8.83 -8.73 -5.60
C SER A 505 -8.06 -9.02 -4.32
N GLY A 506 -7.74 -10.29 -4.09
CA GLY A 506 -6.84 -10.69 -3.00
C GLY A 506 -5.44 -10.07 -3.11
N ARG A 507 -4.98 -9.68 -4.32
CA ARG A 507 -3.71 -8.95 -4.49
C ARG A 507 -3.80 -7.56 -3.88
N GLU A 508 -4.95 -6.90 -4.01
CA GLU A 508 -5.20 -5.60 -3.40
C GLU A 508 -5.26 -5.73 -1.88
N PHE A 509 -5.92 -6.76 -1.35
CA PHE A 509 -5.92 -7.02 0.09
C PHE A 509 -4.51 -7.28 0.63
N ALA A 510 -3.72 -8.13 -0.03
CA ALA A 510 -2.34 -8.38 0.34
C ALA A 510 -1.46 -7.12 0.28
N ALA A 511 -1.74 -6.20 -0.65
CA ALA A 511 -1.07 -4.90 -0.71
C ALA A 511 -1.46 -3.99 0.45
N CYS A 512 -2.74 -3.97 0.82
CA CYS A 512 -3.28 -3.19 1.93
C CYS A 512 -2.63 -3.54 3.28
N ILE A 513 -2.31 -4.82 3.51
CA ILE A 513 -1.62 -5.29 4.72
C ILE A 513 -0.10 -5.38 4.58
N GLY A 514 0.45 -4.85 3.47
CA GLY A 514 1.89 -4.66 3.30
C GLY A 514 2.70 -5.93 3.00
N LEU A 515 2.05 -6.98 2.46
CA LEU A 515 2.68 -8.24 2.06
C LEU A 515 3.17 -8.27 0.59
N VAL A 516 3.22 -7.10 -0.06
CA VAL A 516 3.70 -6.94 -1.44
C VAL A 516 5.05 -6.21 -1.46
N PRO A 517 5.92 -6.46 -2.46
CA PRO A 517 7.19 -5.74 -2.59
C PRO A 517 7.00 -4.22 -2.67
N LYS A 518 7.87 -3.48 -2.00
CA LYS A 518 8.05 -2.05 -2.22
C LYS A 518 8.68 -1.84 -3.59
N GLN A 519 8.19 -0.86 -4.33
CA GLN A 519 8.69 -0.51 -5.66
C GLN A 519 9.18 0.94 -5.63
N THR A 520 10.32 1.21 -6.26
CA THR A 520 10.82 2.57 -6.53
C THR A 520 11.34 2.63 -7.96
N GLY A 521 11.23 3.76 -8.63
CA GLY A 521 11.67 3.91 -10.00
C GLY A 521 11.35 5.29 -10.56
N SER A 522 12.16 5.76 -11.49
CA SER A 522 11.93 6.93 -12.35
C SER A 522 12.31 6.55 -13.79
N GLY A 523 11.78 7.26 -14.80
CA GLY A 523 12.08 7.00 -16.21
C GLY A 523 11.78 5.56 -16.67
N GLY A 524 10.64 4.99 -16.25
CA GLY A 524 10.20 3.64 -16.66
C GLY A 524 10.95 2.44 -16.01
N LYS A 525 12.01 2.67 -15.22
CA LYS A 525 12.80 1.59 -14.58
C LYS A 525 12.24 1.24 -13.19
N VAL A 526 11.69 0.04 -13.03
CA VAL A 526 11.13 -0.44 -11.75
C VAL A 526 12.16 -1.24 -10.94
N LYS A 527 12.54 -0.74 -9.76
CA LYS A 527 13.34 -1.48 -8.76
C LYS A 527 12.45 -2.02 -7.64
N LEU A 528 12.50 -3.34 -7.42
CA LEU A 528 11.78 -4.01 -6.33
C LEU A 528 12.67 -4.13 -5.08
N HIS A 529 12.10 -3.86 -3.92
CA HIS A 529 12.76 -3.95 -2.61
C HIS A 529 12.07 -5.03 -1.75
N GLY A 530 12.36 -5.03 -0.44
CA GLY A 530 11.60 -5.83 0.54
C GLY A 530 10.10 -5.50 0.56
N ILE A 531 9.33 -6.23 1.36
CA ILE A 531 7.89 -5.95 1.49
C ILE A 531 7.63 -4.50 1.91
N SER A 532 6.51 -3.94 1.48
CA SER A 532 6.15 -2.54 1.73
C SER A 532 5.93 -2.22 3.21
N LYS A 533 5.54 -3.21 4.03
CA LYS A 533 5.21 -3.05 5.46
C LYS A 533 4.10 -2.01 5.74
N ARG A 534 3.36 -1.57 4.72
CA ARG A 534 2.22 -0.65 4.86
C ARG A 534 1.02 -1.32 5.53
N GLY A 535 0.13 -0.52 6.12
CA GLY A 535 -1.09 -1.01 6.77
C GLY A 535 -0.84 -1.80 8.05
N ASP A 536 -1.72 -2.77 8.32
CA ASP A 536 -1.79 -3.44 9.63
C ASP A 536 -0.57 -4.32 9.92
N THR A 537 0.25 -3.90 10.89
CA THR A 537 1.45 -4.62 11.32
C THR A 537 1.12 -5.89 12.09
N TYR A 538 0.03 -5.90 12.86
CA TYR A 538 -0.35 -7.01 13.72
C TYR A 538 -0.85 -8.20 12.89
N LEU A 539 -1.82 -7.98 12.00
CA LEU A 539 -2.34 -8.99 11.09
C LEU A 539 -1.24 -9.54 10.19
N ARG A 540 -0.36 -8.68 9.66
CA ARG A 540 0.80 -9.11 8.89
C ARG A 540 1.71 -10.03 9.70
N THR A 541 1.97 -9.70 10.96
CA THR A 541 2.79 -10.52 11.86
C THR A 541 2.15 -11.89 12.09
N LEU A 542 0.85 -11.94 12.35
CA LEU A 542 0.10 -13.19 12.50
C LEU A 542 0.17 -14.08 11.26
N LEU A 543 0.00 -13.50 10.06
CA LEU A 543 0.11 -14.25 8.80
C LEU A 543 1.52 -14.78 8.56
N ILE A 544 2.55 -14.02 8.89
CA ILE A 544 3.95 -14.46 8.79
C ILE A 544 4.23 -15.61 9.75
N HIS A 545 3.75 -15.56 10.99
CA HIS A 545 3.89 -16.66 11.94
C HIS A 545 3.06 -17.89 11.54
N GLY A 546 1.85 -17.69 11.01
CA GLY A 546 1.03 -18.74 10.43
C GLY A 546 1.75 -19.47 9.29
N ALA A 547 2.33 -18.72 8.36
CA ALA A 547 3.14 -19.25 7.26
C ALA A 547 4.37 -20.02 7.76
N ARG A 548 5.10 -19.49 8.76
CA ARG A 548 6.22 -20.20 9.40
C ARG A 548 5.77 -21.54 9.98
N SER A 549 4.66 -21.56 10.72
CA SER A 549 4.13 -22.79 11.32
C SER A 549 3.80 -23.84 10.25
N VAL A 550 3.19 -23.43 9.13
CA VAL A 550 2.91 -24.35 8.01
C VAL A 550 4.21 -24.89 7.42
N ILE A 551 5.21 -24.05 7.19
CA ILE A 551 6.48 -24.46 6.59
C ILE A 551 7.26 -25.45 7.45
N THR A 552 7.21 -25.28 8.77
CA THR A 552 7.96 -26.09 9.74
C THR A 552 7.22 -27.36 10.16
N ASN A 553 5.89 -27.31 10.30
CA ASN A 553 5.12 -28.39 10.94
C ASN A 553 4.16 -29.13 10.00
N ALA A 554 4.08 -28.78 8.71
CA ALA A 554 3.18 -29.48 7.78
C ALA A 554 3.63 -30.93 7.57
N LYS A 555 2.77 -31.87 7.99
CA LYS A 555 2.95 -33.32 7.71
C LYS A 555 2.98 -33.63 6.21
N GLN A 556 2.22 -32.87 5.42
CA GLN A 556 2.15 -32.97 3.97
C GLN A 556 2.38 -31.58 3.37
N PRO A 557 3.64 -31.18 3.14
CA PRO A 557 3.94 -29.87 2.59
C PRO A 557 3.40 -29.75 1.15
N ASP A 558 2.82 -28.59 0.83
CA ASP A 558 2.37 -28.27 -0.53
C ASP A 558 3.59 -28.36 -1.49
N PRO A 559 3.51 -29.12 -2.60
CA PRO A 559 4.62 -29.24 -3.56
C PRO A 559 5.18 -27.89 -4.02
N TRP A 560 4.34 -26.85 -4.09
CA TRP A 560 4.77 -25.49 -4.42
C TRP A 560 5.72 -24.92 -3.36
N ILE A 561 5.49 -25.19 -2.08
CA ILE A 561 6.36 -24.74 -0.97
C ILE A 561 7.72 -25.44 -1.07
N GLU A 562 7.74 -26.76 -1.29
CA GLU A 562 8.98 -27.53 -1.43
C GLU A 562 9.81 -27.07 -2.62
N GLN A 563 9.15 -26.80 -3.75
CA GLN A 563 9.80 -26.22 -4.92
C GLN A 563 10.38 -24.83 -4.66
N MET A 564 9.72 -23.99 -3.87
CA MET A 564 10.24 -22.66 -3.52
C MET A 564 11.41 -22.72 -2.55
N LYS A 565 11.37 -23.61 -1.56
CA LYS A 565 12.49 -23.83 -0.60
C LYS A 565 13.80 -24.13 -1.32
N LYS A 566 13.74 -24.84 -2.46
CA LYS A 566 14.91 -25.15 -3.30
C LYS A 566 15.51 -23.93 -4.02
N ARG A 567 14.74 -22.87 -4.25
CA ARG A 567 15.13 -21.74 -5.12
C ARG A 567 15.27 -20.41 -4.40
N ARG A 568 14.73 -20.28 -3.18
CA ARG A 568 14.59 -19.01 -2.47
C ARG A 568 14.95 -19.13 -0.99
N PRO A 569 15.51 -18.07 -0.37
CA PRO A 569 15.80 -18.07 1.05
C PRO A 569 14.55 -18.32 1.92
N PRO A 570 14.68 -18.94 3.11
CA PRO A 570 13.55 -19.32 3.96
C PRO A 570 12.56 -18.17 4.27
N ASN A 571 13.07 -16.99 4.60
CA ASN A 571 12.22 -15.82 4.90
C ASN A 571 11.42 -15.34 3.68
N VAL A 572 11.94 -15.51 2.46
CA VAL A 572 11.21 -15.18 1.22
C VAL A 572 10.08 -16.18 1.02
N VAL A 573 10.31 -17.47 1.29
CA VAL A 573 9.28 -18.52 1.20
C VAL A 573 8.15 -18.26 2.20
N VAL A 574 8.48 -17.89 3.44
CA VAL A 574 7.52 -17.50 4.47
C VAL A 574 6.64 -16.33 4.00
N VAL A 575 7.25 -15.26 3.51
CA VAL A 575 6.52 -14.08 3.03
C VAL A 575 5.61 -14.42 1.84
N ALA A 576 6.11 -15.22 0.90
CA ALA A 576 5.33 -15.65 -0.26
C ALA A 576 4.14 -16.52 0.14
N LEU A 577 4.30 -17.42 1.13
CA LEU A 577 3.18 -18.19 1.68
C LEU A 577 2.20 -17.29 2.43
N ALA A 578 2.66 -16.35 3.25
CA ALA A 578 1.78 -15.38 3.93
C ALA A 578 0.97 -14.55 2.92
N ASN A 579 1.57 -14.14 1.80
CA ASN A 579 0.87 -13.47 0.69
C ASN A 579 -0.19 -14.39 0.06
N LYS A 580 0.13 -15.67 -0.20
CA LYS A 580 -0.82 -16.68 -0.69
C LYS A 580 -1.98 -16.86 0.28
N MET A 581 -1.71 -16.95 1.58
CA MET A 581 -2.71 -17.05 2.64
C MET A 581 -3.63 -15.82 2.66
N ALA A 582 -3.09 -14.61 2.62
CA ALA A 582 -3.90 -13.37 2.57
C ALA A 582 -4.84 -13.35 1.37
N ARG A 583 -4.34 -13.75 0.19
CA ARG A 583 -5.15 -13.84 -1.04
C ARG A 583 -6.24 -14.90 -0.93
N THR A 584 -5.96 -16.01 -0.25
CA THR A 584 -6.91 -17.10 -0.01
C THR A 584 -8.00 -16.67 0.96
N ILE A 585 -7.64 -16.00 2.07
CA ILE A 585 -8.57 -15.40 3.03
C ILE A 585 -9.54 -14.49 2.29
N TRP A 586 -9.04 -13.54 1.50
CA TRP A 586 -9.89 -12.66 0.71
C TRP A 586 -10.82 -13.44 -0.23
N ALA A 587 -10.31 -14.46 -0.93
CA ALA A 587 -11.11 -15.23 -1.88
C ALA A 587 -12.18 -16.12 -1.22
N VAL A 588 -11.97 -16.55 0.02
CA VAL A 588 -12.97 -17.28 0.82
C VAL A 588 -14.08 -16.31 1.24
N LEU A 589 -13.72 -15.14 1.77
CA LEU A 589 -14.66 -14.15 2.28
C LEU A 589 -15.43 -13.42 1.17
N ALA A 590 -14.75 -12.93 0.13
CA ALA A 590 -15.37 -12.15 -0.93
C ALA A 590 -16.34 -12.96 -1.80
N HIS A 591 -16.11 -14.28 -1.91
CA HIS A 591 -16.94 -15.20 -2.69
C HIS A 591 -17.84 -16.09 -1.82
N ASP A 592 -17.88 -15.87 -0.51
CA ASP A 592 -18.71 -16.61 0.45
C ASP A 592 -18.69 -18.13 0.23
N ARG A 593 -17.48 -18.71 0.22
CA ARG A 593 -17.26 -20.11 -0.13
C ARG A 593 -16.34 -20.81 0.86
N PRO A 594 -16.55 -22.10 1.14
CA PRO A 594 -15.68 -22.86 2.03
C PRO A 594 -14.26 -22.98 1.44
N TYR A 595 -13.26 -23.16 2.30
CA TYR A 595 -11.90 -23.38 1.85
C TYR A 595 -11.77 -24.77 1.22
N GLN A 596 -11.18 -24.82 0.03
CA GLN A 596 -10.92 -26.06 -0.69
C GLN A 596 -9.43 -26.17 -1.00
N ARG A 597 -8.75 -27.16 -0.40
CA ARG A 597 -7.29 -27.35 -0.52
C ARG A 597 -6.82 -27.50 -1.97
N GLY A 598 -7.60 -28.19 -2.80
CA GLY A 598 -7.30 -28.46 -4.20
C GLY A 598 -7.84 -27.41 -5.20
N TYR A 599 -8.34 -26.27 -4.71
CA TYR A 599 -8.98 -25.29 -5.59
C TYR A 599 -8.00 -24.69 -6.59
N VAL A 600 -8.27 -24.87 -7.88
CA VAL A 600 -7.54 -24.22 -8.98
C VAL A 600 -8.41 -23.09 -9.53
N SER A 601 -7.88 -21.86 -9.49
CA SER A 601 -8.56 -20.72 -10.10
C SER A 601 -8.53 -20.88 -11.61
N THR A 602 -9.69 -21.00 -12.23
CA THR A 602 -9.83 -20.80 -13.67
C THR A 602 -9.68 -19.30 -13.97
N LYS A 603 -8.90 -18.96 -15.00
CA LYS A 603 -8.85 -17.57 -15.49
C LYS A 603 -10.16 -17.35 -16.25
N PRO A 604 -10.90 -16.25 -16.00
CA PRO A 604 -12.05 -15.90 -16.84
C PRO A 604 -11.59 -15.88 -18.31
N ALA A 605 -12.38 -16.50 -19.18
CA ALA A 605 -12.10 -16.63 -20.61
C ALA A 605 -11.90 -15.27 -21.28
#